data_AF-A0A5E4YLH7-F1
#
_entry.id   AF-A0A5E4YLH7-F1
#
_cell.length_a   1.000
_cell.length_b   1.000
_cell.length_c   1.000
_cell.angle_alpha   90.00
_cell.angle_beta   90.00
_cell.angle_gamma   90.00
#
_symmetry.space_group_name_H-M   'P 1'
#
loop_
_entity.id
_entity.type
_entity.pdbx_description
1 polymer ?
#
loop_
_entity_poly.entity_id
_entity_poly.type
_entity_poly.pdbx_seq_one_letter_code
_entity_poly.pdbx_strand_id
1 'polypeptide(L)'
;MMNTVLSVFYRFALRVSIVVLVAIVAVWSAAVYLRHPGKSGSCPDVTASALSSHITRYFRVARHDGDKTFSVLTGTKQEVNRDDMVWLVPIVHRGAVFTANVDCRGRVELSDGWP
;
A
#
# COMPACT_ATOMS: atom_id res chain seq x y z
N MET A 1 -19.44 3.17 -56.51
CA MET A 1 -19.74 2.28 -55.36
C MET A 1 -18.52 1.90 -54.52
N MET A 2 -17.28 1.98 -55.03
CA MET A 2 -16.06 1.61 -54.27
C MET A 2 -15.71 2.58 -53.12
N ASN A 3 -15.98 3.89 -53.28
CA ASN A 3 -15.63 4.91 -52.27
C ASN A 3 -16.50 4.86 -51.00
N THR A 4 -17.77 4.48 -51.11
CA THR A 4 -18.67 4.36 -49.96
C THR A 4 -18.32 3.17 -49.08
N VAL A 5 -17.99 2.02 -49.69
CA VAL A 5 -17.57 0.81 -48.97
C VAL A 5 -16.27 1.06 -48.20
N LEU A 6 -15.26 1.67 -48.84
CA LEU A 6 -14.01 2.03 -48.16
C LEU A 6 -14.24 2.96 -46.96
N SER A 7 -15.14 3.94 -47.08
CA SER A 7 -15.44 4.88 -46.00
C SER A 7 -16.10 4.21 -44.79
N VAL A 8 -16.93 3.18 -45.02
CA VAL A 8 -17.60 2.43 -43.96
C VAL A 8 -16.59 1.53 -43.24
N PHE A 9 -15.74 0.82 -43.98
CA PHE A 9 -14.66 0.03 -43.40
C PHE A 9 -13.69 0.89 -42.58
N TYR A 10 -13.33 2.07 -43.08
CA TYR A 10 -12.44 2.99 -42.37
C TYR A 10 -13.05 3.49 -41.06
N ARG A 11 -14.34 3.87 -41.06
CA ARG A 11 -15.05 4.29 -39.84
C ARG A 11 -15.18 3.16 -38.83
N PHE A 12 -15.39 1.93 -39.29
CA PHE A 12 -15.44 0.76 -38.42
C PHE A 12 -14.07 0.46 -37.80
N ALA A 13 -13.01 0.42 -38.61
CA ALA A 13 -11.64 0.21 -38.15
C ALA A 13 -11.22 1.29 -37.13
N LEU A 14 -11.54 2.56 -37.40
CA LEU A 14 -11.24 3.67 -36.50
C LEU A 14 -11.89 3.50 -35.12
N ARG A 15 -13.17 3.10 -35.08
CA ARG A 15 -13.88 2.86 -33.81
C ARG A 15 -13.28 1.70 -33.03
N VAL A 16 -12.92 0.61 -33.72
CA VAL A 16 -12.27 -0.54 -33.10
C VAL A 16 -10.90 -0.14 -32.53
N SER A 17 -10.10 0.63 -33.26
CA SER A 17 -8.81 1.12 -32.77
C SER A 17 -8.93 2.00 -31.52
N ILE A 18 -9.94 2.88 -31.46
CA ILE A 18 -10.19 3.72 -30.29
C ILE A 18 -10.57 2.85 -29.08
N VAL A 19 -11.48 1.88 -29.26
CA VAL A 19 -11.90 0.97 -28.18
C VAL A 19 -10.71 0.17 -27.65
N VAL A 20 -9.85 -0.34 -28.54
CA VAL A 20 -8.63 -1.07 -28.15
C VAL A 20 -7.67 -0.15 -27.37
N LEU A 21 -7.45 1.08 -27.83
CA LEU A 21 -6.62 2.07 -27.13
C LEU A 21 -7.15 2.37 -25.71
N VAL A 22 -8.46 2.60 -25.57
CA VAL A 22 -9.08 2.85 -24.27
C VAL A 22 -8.96 1.62 -23.36
N ALA A 23 -9.14 0.41 -23.90
CA ALA A 23 -8.96 -0.83 -23.14
C ALA A 23 -7.52 -1.00 -22.65
N ILE A 24 -6.52 -0.71 -23.48
CA ILE A 24 -5.10 -0.77 -23.09
C ILE A 24 -4.82 0.23 -21.96
N VAL A 25 -5.29 1.47 -22.08
CA VAL A 25 -5.10 2.50 -21.04
C VAL A 25 -5.77 2.09 -19.73
N ALA A 26 -6.99 1.55 -19.79
CA ALA A 26 -7.71 1.08 -18.60
C ALA A 26 -6.97 -0.08 -17.90
N VAL A 27 -6.50 -1.06 -18.66
CA VAL A 27 -5.71 -2.19 -18.14
C VAL A 27 -4.40 -1.70 -17.53
N TRP A 28 -3.69 -0.78 -18.19
CA TRP A 28 -2.44 -0.22 -17.68
C TRP A 28 -2.65 0.56 -16.38
N SER A 29 -3.73 1.35 -16.31
CA SER A 29 -4.14 2.09 -15.11
C SER A 29 -4.46 1.14 -13.95
N ALA A 30 -5.21 0.08 -14.21
CA ALA A 30 -5.51 -0.96 -13.23
C ALA A 30 -4.24 -1.69 -12.76
N ALA A 31 -3.32 -2.00 -13.67
CA ALA A 31 -2.04 -2.62 -13.34
C ALA A 31 -1.16 -1.70 -12.48
N VAL A 32 -1.10 -0.40 -12.79
CA VAL A 32 -0.38 0.59 -11.98
C VAL A 32 -1.01 0.74 -10.59
N TYR A 33 -2.34 0.74 -10.49
CA TYR A 33 -3.06 0.78 -9.21
C TYR A 33 -2.73 -0.44 -8.34
N LEU A 34 -2.73 -1.64 -8.93
CA LEU A 34 -2.37 -2.87 -8.23
C LEU A 34 -0.89 -2.94 -7.85
N ARG A 35 0.00 -2.34 -8.66
CA ARG A 35 1.46 -2.36 -8.44
C ARG A 35 1.93 -1.28 -7.46
N HIS A 36 1.15 -0.22 -7.30
CA HIS A 36 1.39 0.86 -6.33
C HIS A 36 0.17 1.06 -5.42
N PRO A 37 -0.14 0.10 -4.53
CA PRO A 37 -1.08 0.39 -3.45
C PRO A 37 -0.47 1.51 -2.59
N GLY A 38 -1.06 2.71 -2.62
CA GLY A 38 -0.66 3.80 -1.72
C GLY A 38 0.16 4.95 -2.33
N LYS A 39 -0.12 5.36 -3.58
CA LYS A 39 0.19 6.74 -4.01
C LYS A 39 -0.98 7.73 -3.89
N SER A 40 -2.18 7.25 -3.58
CA SER A 40 -3.39 8.07 -3.47
C SER A 40 -3.94 8.07 -2.04
N GLY A 41 -3.31 8.84 -1.14
CA GLY A 41 -3.93 9.58 -0.03
C GLY A 41 -4.92 8.89 0.92
N SER A 42 -5.02 7.57 0.92
CA SER A 42 -5.99 6.83 1.73
C SER A 42 -5.33 5.56 2.22
N CYS A 43 -4.74 5.69 3.40
CA CYS A 43 -4.28 4.56 4.17
C CYS A 43 -5.54 3.77 4.54
N PRO A 44 -5.65 2.47 4.20
CA PRO A 44 -6.83 1.70 4.58
C PRO A 44 -6.99 1.80 6.10
N ASP A 45 -8.22 1.85 6.60
CA ASP A 45 -8.48 1.79 8.03
C ASP A 45 -7.95 0.45 8.57
N VAL A 46 -6.70 0.46 9.05
CA VAL A 46 -6.06 -0.73 9.60
C VAL A 46 -6.45 -0.82 11.06
N THR A 47 -7.14 -1.90 11.43
CA THR A 47 -7.45 -2.17 12.83
C THR A 47 -6.16 -2.44 13.62
N ALA A 48 -6.17 -2.15 14.92
CA ALA A 48 -5.02 -2.44 15.80
C ALA A 48 -4.57 -3.92 15.73
N SER A 49 -5.50 -4.84 15.47
CA SER A 49 -5.21 -6.27 15.29
C SER A 49 -4.47 -6.59 13.98
N ALA A 50 -4.80 -5.89 12.88
CA ALA A 50 -4.08 -6.04 11.63
C ALA A 50 -2.66 -5.47 11.75
N LEU A 51 -2.50 -4.32 12.43
CA LEU A 51 -1.20 -3.71 12.72
C LEU A 51 -0.30 -4.61 13.58
N SER A 52 -0.83 -5.20 14.66
CA SER A 52 -0.04 -6.11 15.50
C SER A 52 0.43 -7.35 14.73
N SER A 53 -0.44 -7.92 13.89
CA SER A 53 -0.09 -9.05 13.03
C SER A 53 0.99 -8.69 11.99
N HIS A 54 0.90 -7.50 11.40
CA HIS A 54 1.85 -6.99 10.42
C HIS A 54 3.23 -6.76 11.05
N ILE A 55 3.27 -6.09 12.20
CA ILE A 55 4.50 -5.83 12.96
C ILE A 55 5.16 -7.15 13.39
N THR A 56 4.38 -8.09 13.91
CA THR A 56 4.88 -9.41 14.32
C THR A 56 5.50 -10.13 13.13
N ARG A 57 4.85 -10.10 11.96
CA ARG A 57 5.38 -10.69 10.74
C ARG A 57 6.62 -9.96 10.24
N TYR A 58 6.63 -8.63 10.30
CA TYR A 58 7.76 -7.80 9.89
C TYR A 58 9.00 -8.14 10.71
N PHE A 59 8.91 -8.18 12.04
CA PHE A 59 10.06 -8.51 12.89
C PHE A 59 10.47 -9.98 12.79
N ARG A 60 9.53 -10.89 12.52
CA ARG A 60 9.84 -12.30 12.28
C ARG A 60 10.61 -12.54 10.97
N VAL A 61 10.41 -11.70 9.95
CA VAL A 61 10.95 -11.90 8.59
C VAL A 61 12.14 -10.97 8.29
N ALA A 62 12.08 -9.70 8.72
CA ALA A 62 12.95 -8.63 8.24
C ALA A 62 14.15 -8.31 9.16
N ARG A 63 14.17 -8.76 10.43
CA ARG A 63 15.29 -8.52 11.34
C ARG A 63 15.99 -9.82 11.72
N HIS A 64 17.30 -9.83 11.45
CA HIS A 64 18.19 -10.98 11.34
C HIS A 64 18.59 -11.69 12.63
N ASP A 65 17.98 -11.38 13.77
CA ASP A 65 18.27 -12.08 15.03
C ASP A 65 17.06 -12.92 15.37
N GLY A 66 17.22 -14.23 15.56
CA GLY A 66 16.20 -15.14 16.07
C GLY A 66 15.69 -14.81 17.48
N ASP A 67 15.80 -13.56 17.91
CA ASP A 67 15.24 -12.99 19.12
C ASP A 67 13.71 -12.92 19.01
N LYS A 68 13.09 -13.97 19.54
CA LYS A 68 11.65 -14.12 19.69
C LYS A 68 11.03 -13.20 20.76
N THR A 69 11.81 -12.27 21.32
CA THR A 69 11.42 -11.43 22.46
C THR A 69 10.84 -10.08 22.04
N PHE A 70 10.06 -10.07 20.96
CA PHE A 70 9.24 -8.91 20.59
C PHE A 70 7.82 -9.15 21.05
N SER A 71 7.29 -8.23 21.86
CA SER A 71 5.89 -8.23 22.28
C SER A 71 5.26 -6.90 21.90
N VAL A 72 4.18 -6.95 21.13
CA VAL A 72 3.37 -5.77 20.82
C VAL A 72 2.49 -5.48 22.02
N LEU A 73 2.58 -4.27 22.56
CA LEU A 73 1.74 -3.82 23.67
C LEU A 73 0.40 -3.31 23.15
N THR A 74 -0.60 -3.31 24.01
CA THR A 74 -1.90 -2.69 23.72
C THR A 74 -1.80 -1.18 23.78
N GLY A 75 -2.25 -0.49 22.73
CA GLY A 75 -2.30 0.96 22.67
C GLY A 75 -1.71 1.51 21.39
N THR A 76 -2.46 1.48 20.30
CA THR A 76 -2.03 2.09 19.04
C THR A 76 -2.46 3.55 19.02
N LYS A 77 -1.53 4.48 18.78
CA LYS A 77 -1.85 5.88 18.49
C LYS A 77 -1.77 6.09 16.98
N GLN A 78 -2.69 6.84 16.43
CA GLN A 78 -2.66 7.24 15.03
C GLN A 78 -2.25 8.71 15.00
N GLU A 79 -1.16 9.00 14.29
CA GLU A 79 -0.70 10.37 14.04
C GLU A 79 -0.77 10.67 12.55
N VAL A 80 -1.22 11.88 12.23
CA VAL A 80 -1.24 12.39 10.86
C VAL A 80 -0.01 13.29 10.72
N ASN A 81 1.01 12.82 9.99
CA ASN A 81 2.23 13.58 9.75
C ASN A 81 2.19 14.19 8.35
N ARG A 82 1.77 15.46 8.27
CA ARG A 82 1.73 16.40 7.12
C ARG A 82 1.12 15.89 5.80
N ASP A 83 1.49 14.71 5.31
CA ASP A 83 0.98 14.06 4.10
C ASP A 83 0.74 12.55 4.25
N ASP A 84 1.24 11.91 5.32
CA ASP A 84 1.14 10.47 5.55
C ASP A 84 0.49 10.15 6.91
N MET A 85 -0.28 9.06 6.95
CA MET A 85 -0.84 8.53 8.18
C MET A 85 0.15 7.54 8.80
N VAL A 86 0.50 7.72 10.06
CA VAL A 86 1.46 6.87 10.75
C VAL A 86 0.80 6.29 11.99
N TRP A 87 0.88 4.97 12.15
CA TRP A 87 0.48 4.31 13.38
C TRP A 87 1.69 4.12 14.27
N LEU A 88 1.61 4.65 15.48
CA LEU A 88 2.57 4.45 16.55
C LEU A 88 2.11 3.25 17.37
N VAL A 89 2.91 2.19 17.37
CA VAL A 89 2.63 0.95 18.11
C VAL A 89 3.71 0.72 19.17
N PRO A 90 3.34 0.55 20.44
CA PRO A 90 4.29 0.31 21.51
C PRO A 90 4.73 -1.14 21.41
N ILE A 91 6.03 -1.35 21.44
CA ILE A 91 6.61 -2.69 21.43
C ILE A 91 7.64 -2.82 22.56
N VAL A 92 7.76 -4.03 23.10
CA VAL A 92 8.84 -4.39 24.02
C VAL A 92 9.83 -5.24 23.26
N HIS A 93 11.11 -4.87 23.33
CA HIS A 93 12.21 -5.65 22.82
C HIS A 93 13.36 -5.66 23.83
N ARG A 94 13.87 -6.85 24.19
CA ARG A 94 14.97 -7.01 25.16
C ARG A 94 14.76 -6.25 26.50
N GLY A 95 13.50 -6.15 26.95
CA GLY A 95 13.14 -5.49 28.21
C GLY A 95 13.07 -3.95 28.14
N ALA A 96 13.30 -3.34 26.97
CA ALA A 96 13.09 -1.92 26.72
C ALA A 96 11.83 -1.69 25.86
N VAL A 97 11.17 -0.56 26.08
CA VAL A 97 9.98 -0.14 25.32
C VAL A 97 10.43 0.75 24.16
N PHE A 98 10.00 0.39 22.96
CA PHE A 98 10.23 1.13 21.72
C PHE A 98 8.90 1.49 21.08
N THR A 99 8.95 2.46 20.18
CA THR A 99 7.81 2.87 19.36
C THR A 99 8.04 2.43 17.93
N ALA A 100 7.17 1.56 17.41
CA ALA A 100 7.15 1.16 16.02
C ALA A 100 6.23 2.11 15.23
N ASN A 101 6.82 2.87 14.32
CA ASN A 101 6.14 3.78 13.42
C ASN A 101 5.83 3.02 12.15
N VAL A 102 4.54 2.82 11.87
CA VAL A 102 4.07 2.12 10.67
C VAL A 102 3.45 3.13 9.73
N ASP A 103 4.06 3.31 8.56
CA ASP A 103 3.51 4.08 7.44
C ASP A 103 2.43 3.23 6.73
N CYS A 104 1.45 3.90 6.13
CA CYS A 104 0.51 3.40 5.12
C CYS A 104 1.13 2.47 4.05
N ARG A 105 2.40 2.65 3.71
CA ARG A 105 3.13 1.77 2.79
C ARG A 105 3.62 0.46 3.43
N GLY A 106 3.29 0.23 4.71
CA GLY A 106 3.72 -0.92 5.48
C GLY A 106 5.18 -0.88 5.92
N ARG A 107 5.86 0.27 5.76
CA ARG A 107 7.21 0.48 6.27
C ARG A 107 7.15 0.62 7.78
N VAL A 108 8.03 -0.10 8.48
CA VAL A 108 8.14 -0.06 9.93
C VAL A 108 9.48 0.57 10.30
N GLU A 109 9.44 1.68 11.03
CA GLU A 109 10.61 2.34 11.60
C GLU A 109 10.54 2.24 13.13
N LEU A 110 11.68 2.01 13.79
CA LEU A 110 11.75 1.99 15.24
C LEU A 110 12.28 3.32 15.74
N SER A 111 11.62 3.86 16.76
CA SER A 111 12.07 5.03 17.50
C SER A 111 12.19 4.70 18.99
N ASP A 112 13.20 5.28 19.62
CA ASP A 112 13.46 5.12 21.04
C ASP A 112 12.51 6.05 21.83
N GLY A 113 11.77 5.48 22.77
CA GLY A 113 10.84 6.21 23.64
C GLY A 113 9.37 6.17 23.18
N TRP A 114 8.46 6.03 24.14
CA TRP A 114 7.01 6.05 23.96
C TRP A 114 6.44 7.38 24.50
N PRO A 115 5.61 8.12 23.73
CA PRO A 115 5.02 9.37 24.18
C PRO A 115 3.85 9.20 25.16
#